data_AF-A0AAD7DJ57-F1
#
_entry.id   AF-A0AAD7DJ57-F1
#
_cell.length_a   1.000
_cell.length_b   1.000
_cell.length_c   1.000
_cell.angle_alpha   90.00
_cell.angle_beta   90.00
_cell.angle_gamma   90.00
#
_symmetry.space_group_name_H-M   'P 1'
#
loop_
_entity.id
_entity.type
_entity.pdbx_description
1 polymer ?
#
loop_
_entity_poly.entity_id
_entity_poly.type
_entity_poly.pdbx_seq_one_letter_code
_entity_poly.pdbx_strand_id
1 'polypeptide(L)'
;MLLRQSIFSLLTAVLCARAQTAPIIDLGYARYQGAVDTAKNITNFLGIRYAAAPLGDLRFRAPQPPANVTGVQQATTEPNECFQATSGQSATNPLRSRADEIIDTEDCLFLNVHYPSNAAGTPVGNLPTIVWIHGGGYLAGSASAFNGEDLIRQSNRGIVAVIIQYRLGVFGFLPGAEVKKNGALNAGLRKFSAISKFGGDPSKVTIWGESAGAGSVLQHVVANNGQTEPQLFRAAITSSTFLPSQYQFNDRIPEVGCTAASDAMACLRAADAATLETANTNINLAGFFGTFLLVPVIDGTFITQRPTLSLLEGKVNGKTLLSFTNTFEGTIFVNQSITSTAAQYAFDLFPNFGQAQANEVEALYSGLGTSIFQDNAVQGESIFICPTYTLLRAFPGRAFKGEFAIPPGLHGNDIVYYFPGTATPPFNNTVFINAFAQSFTSFAISLDPNWSLFDVGNTEMLFNETAAGAPDVRPITTSNALLERCRFWESVAALTAQ
;
A
#
# COMPACT_ATOMS: atom_id res chain seq x y z
N MET A 1 10.87 -28.64 83.73
CA MET A 1 11.19 -27.26 83.32
C MET A 1 10.92 -27.17 81.83
N LEU A 2 9.99 -26.31 81.45
CA LEU A 2 9.37 -26.26 80.11
C LEU A 2 10.38 -25.83 79.03
N LEU A 3 10.37 -26.51 77.87
CA LEU A 3 10.88 -25.94 76.63
C LEU A 3 9.76 -25.90 75.58
N ARG A 4 9.46 -24.67 75.16
CA ARG A 4 8.45 -24.27 74.18
C ARG A 4 8.76 -24.85 72.79
N GLN A 5 7.75 -25.38 72.11
CA GLN A 5 7.75 -25.45 70.65
C GLN A 5 6.79 -24.39 70.12
N SER A 6 7.36 -23.38 69.47
CA SER A 6 6.64 -22.31 68.76
C SER A 6 6.20 -22.84 67.40
N ILE A 7 4.89 -22.90 67.17
CA ILE A 7 4.30 -23.19 65.86
C ILE A 7 4.25 -21.87 65.08
N PHE A 8 5.14 -21.70 64.10
CA PHE A 8 5.03 -20.64 63.10
C PHE A 8 3.96 -21.04 62.08
N SER A 9 2.83 -20.33 62.05
CA SER A 9 1.88 -20.41 60.93
C SER A 9 2.42 -19.61 59.75
N LEU A 10 2.84 -20.30 58.68
CA LEU A 10 3.04 -19.67 57.37
C LEU A 10 1.65 -19.39 56.77
N LEU A 11 1.20 -18.14 56.80
CA LEU A 11 0.15 -17.67 55.89
C LEU A 11 0.78 -17.47 54.51
N THR A 12 0.64 -18.47 53.64
CA THR A 12 0.83 -18.29 52.20
C THR A 12 -0.29 -17.40 51.67
N ALA A 13 0.00 -16.13 51.44
CA ALA A 13 -0.86 -15.25 50.68
C ALA A 13 -0.92 -15.78 49.23
N VAL A 14 -2.00 -16.48 48.90
CA VAL A 14 -2.33 -16.81 47.51
C VAL A 14 -2.69 -15.50 46.83
N LEU A 15 -1.70 -14.90 46.14
CA LEU A 15 -1.94 -13.86 45.15
C LEU A 15 -2.81 -14.48 44.06
N CYS A 16 -4.12 -14.28 44.18
CA CYS A 16 -5.06 -14.62 43.13
C CYS A 16 -4.77 -13.66 41.96
N ALA A 17 -3.92 -14.08 41.02
CA ALA A 17 -3.77 -13.41 39.76
C ALA A 17 -5.15 -13.43 39.08
N ARG A 18 -5.86 -12.30 39.09
CA ARG A 18 -7.08 -12.15 38.28
C ARG A 18 -6.68 -12.44 36.84
N ALA A 19 -7.21 -13.53 36.29
CA ALA A 19 -7.11 -13.80 34.86
C ALA A 19 -7.63 -12.56 34.13
N GLN A 20 -6.74 -11.86 33.44
CA GLN A 20 -7.07 -10.67 32.68
C GLN A 20 -8.06 -11.08 31.59
N THR A 21 -9.30 -10.58 31.66
CA THR A 21 -10.28 -10.83 30.61
C THR A 21 -9.83 -10.14 29.33
N ALA A 22 -9.63 -10.90 28.25
CA ALA A 22 -9.18 -10.32 26.98
C ALA A 22 -10.17 -9.26 26.48
N PRO A 23 -9.68 -8.17 25.86
CA PRO A 23 -10.49 -7.01 25.49
C PRO A 23 -11.51 -7.39 24.43
N ILE A 24 -12.76 -6.96 24.64
CA ILE A 24 -13.86 -7.12 23.68
C ILE A 24 -14.27 -5.75 23.17
N ILE A 25 -14.34 -5.61 21.84
CA ILE A 25 -14.82 -4.41 21.17
C ILE A 25 -16.09 -4.74 20.40
N ASP A 26 -17.14 -3.94 20.61
CA ASP A 26 -18.42 -4.05 19.93
C ASP A 26 -18.50 -3.05 18.77
N LEU A 27 -18.57 -3.58 17.55
CA LEU A 27 -18.68 -2.80 16.32
C LEU A 27 -20.13 -2.60 15.85
N GLY A 28 -21.11 -3.05 16.65
CA GLY A 28 -22.53 -3.01 16.34
C GLY A 28 -23.00 -4.21 15.52
N TYR A 29 -22.27 -4.56 14.45
CA TYR A 29 -22.57 -5.77 13.64
C TYR A 29 -21.95 -7.03 14.22
N ALA A 30 -20.82 -6.93 14.93
CA ALA A 30 -20.14 -8.04 15.57
C ALA A 30 -19.34 -7.57 16.79
N ARG A 31 -19.13 -8.49 17.74
CA ARG A 31 -18.23 -8.29 18.88
C ARG A 31 -16.98 -9.13 18.66
N TYR A 32 -15.81 -8.50 18.73
CA TYR A 32 -14.52 -9.17 18.58
C TYR A 32 -13.79 -9.20 19.91
N GLN A 33 -13.06 -10.29 20.17
CA GLN A 33 -12.15 -10.44 21.29
C GLN A 33 -10.71 -10.44 20.76
N GLY A 34 -9.93 -9.43 21.17
CA GLY A 34 -8.53 -9.30 20.81
C GLY A 34 -7.59 -9.85 21.89
N ALA A 35 -6.29 -9.63 21.69
CA ALA A 35 -5.23 -10.02 22.63
C ALA A 35 -4.40 -8.81 23.07
N VAL A 36 -4.03 -8.77 24.34
CA VAL A 36 -3.14 -7.74 24.91
C VAL A 36 -1.71 -8.26 24.91
N ASP A 37 -0.79 -7.55 24.28
CA ASP A 37 0.65 -7.66 24.53
C ASP A 37 1.00 -6.73 25.70
N THR A 38 1.02 -7.31 26.90
CA THR A 38 1.30 -6.58 28.15
C THR A 38 2.74 -6.11 28.26
N ALA A 39 3.69 -6.76 27.56
CA ALA A 39 5.08 -6.32 27.54
C ALA A 39 5.24 -5.04 26.71
N LYS A 40 4.44 -4.88 25.66
CA LYS A 40 4.48 -3.72 24.77
C LYS A 40 3.46 -2.63 25.11
N ASN A 41 2.46 -2.95 25.94
CA ASN A 41 1.27 -2.10 26.20
C ASN A 41 0.49 -1.81 24.91
N ILE A 42 0.26 -2.85 24.11
CA ILE A 42 -0.47 -2.79 22.85
C ILE A 42 -1.55 -3.86 22.87
N THR A 43 -2.73 -3.55 22.33
CA THR A 43 -3.78 -4.53 22.07
C THR A 43 -3.91 -4.75 20.57
N ASN A 44 -4.05 -6.01 20.19
CA ASN A 44 -4.16 -6.46 18.80
C ASN A 44 -5.52 -7.11 18.57
N PHE A 45 -6.15 -6.71 17.47
CA PHE A 45 -7.31 -7.37 16.88
C PHE A 45 -6.96 -7.76 15.46
N LEU A 46 -6.78 -9.05 15.22
CA LEU A 46 -6.38 -9.61 13.94
C LEU A 46 -7.58 -10.26 13.26
N GLY A 47 -7.71 -10.10 11.94
CA GLY A 47 -8.76 -10.74 11.16
C GLY A 47 -10.17 -10.18 11.39
N ILE A 48 -10.32 -8.88 11.64
CA ILE A 48 -11.65 -8.23 11.70
C ILE A 48 -12.22 -8.13 10.28
N ARG A 49 -13.41 -8.69 10.07
CA ARG A 49 -14.12 -8.59 8.79
C ARG A 49 -14.66 -7.17 8.59
N TYR A 50 -14.17 -6.43 7.60
CA TYR A 50 -14.66 -5.07 7.32
C TYR A 50 -15.69 -5.01 6.19
N ALA A 51 -15.81 -6.08 5.39
CA ALA A 51 -16.86 -6.23 4.38
C ALA A 51 -17.37 -7.67 4.29
N ALA A 52 -18.56 -7.85 3.73
CA ALA A 52 -19.09 -9.18 3.41
C ALA A 52 -18.14 -9.95 2.49
N ALA A 53 -18.05 -11.26 2.68
CA ALA A 53 -17.26 -12.14 1.82
C ALA A 53 -17.68 -11.94 0.35
N PRO A 54 -16.77 -11.58 -0.58
CA PRO A 54 -17.10 -11.23 -1.95
C PRO A 54 -17.33 -12.49 -2.83
N LEU A 55 -18.10 -13.44 -2.31
CA LEU A 55 -18.40 -14.74 -2.93
C LEU A 55 -19.69 -14.69 -3.76
N GLY A 56 -19.80 -15.62 -4.71
CA GLY A 56 -21.01 -15.81 -5.52
C GLY A 56 -21.43 -14.51 -6.22
N ASP A 57 -22.64 -14.01 -5.95
CA ASP A 57 -23.12 -12.78 -6.57
C ASP A 57 -22.33 -11.52 -6.16
N LEU A 58 -21.67 -11.53 -5.00
CA LEU A 58 -20.82 -10.42 -4.55
C LEU A 58 -19.46 -10.38 -5.28
N ARG A 59 -19.12 -11.42 -6.04
CA ARG A 59 -17.93 -11.42 -6.90
C ARG A 59 -18.05 -10.29 -7.93
N PHE A 60 -16.93 -9.57 -8.12
CA PHE A 60 -16.82 -8.39 -8.98
C PHE A 60 -17.79 -7.24 -8.64
N ARG A 61 -18.37 -7.20 -7.44
CA ARG A 61 -19.17 -6.06 -6.95
C ARG A 61 -18.39 -5.21 -5.95
N ALA A 62 -18.87 -4.00 -5.69
CA ALA A 62 -18.33 -3.18 -4.61
C ALA A 62 -18.52 -3.91 -3.26
N PRO A 63 -17.57 -3.80 -2.32
CA PRO A 63 -17.69 -4.40 -0.99
C PRO A 63 -19.00 -3.98 -0.33
N GLN A 64 -19.70 -4.94 0.27
CA GLN A 64 -20.93 -4.69 1.02
C GLN A 64 -20.64 -4.73 2.54
N PRO A 65 -21.45 -4.07 3.38
CA PRO A 65 -21.31 -4.18 4.83
C PRO A 65 -21.29 -5.65 5.29
N PRO A 66 -20.49 -6.00 6.31
CA PRO A 66 -20.51 -7.35 6.89
C PRO A 66 -21.90 -7.73 7.41
N ALA A 67 -22.19 -9.03 7.44
CA ALA A 67 -23.38 -9.54 8.11
C ALA A 67 -23.30 -9.32 9.64
N ASN A 68 -24.45 -9.19 10.28
CA ASN A 68 -24.52 -9.18 11.74
C ASN A 68 -24.22 -10.59 12.28
N VAL A 69 -23.29 -10.69 13.23
CA VAL A 69 -22.87 -11.95 13.84
C VAL A 69 -23.11 -11.89 15.34
N THR A 70 -23.90 -12.85 15.85
CA THR A 70 -24.15 -13.00 17.28
C THR A 70 -22.95 -13.63 18.00
N GLY A 71 -22.83 -13.41 19.31
CA GLY A 71 -21.74 -13.97 20.10
C GLY A 71 -20.49 -13.08 20.10
N VAL A 72 -19.35 -13.68 20.41
CA VAL A 72 -18.03 -13.03 20.43
C VAL A 72 -17.13 -13.79 19.47
N GLN A 73 -16.55 -13.09 18.50
CA GLN A 73 -15.63 -13.62 17.50
C GLN A 73 -14.20 -13.46 17.98
N GLN A 74 -13.35 -14.48 17.79
CA GLN A 74 -11.93 -14.34 18.11
C GLN A 74 -11.23 -13.52 17.03
N ALA A 75 -10.45 -12.53 17.44
CA ALA A 75 -9.65 -11.66 16.60
C ALA A 75 -8.16 -11.74 17.00
N THR A 76 -7.64 -12.96 17.06
CA THR A 76 -6.28 -13.27 17.55
C THR A 76 -5.44 -14.04 16.54
N THR A 77 -5.92 -14.16 15.31
CA THR A 77 -5.28 -14.90 14.22
C THR A 77 -5.25 -14.02 12.99
N GLU A 78 -4.14 -14.06 12.26
CA GLU A 78 -3.99 -13.33 11.01
C GLU A 78 -5.07 -13.72 9.99
N PRO A 79 -5.56 -12.78 9.17
CA PRO A 79 -6.58 -13.06 8.19
C PRO A 79 -6.06 -13.94 7.05
N ASN A 80 -6.99 -14.59 6.37
CA ASN A 80 -6.72 -15.19 5.07
C ASN A 80 -6.24 -14.15 4.07
N GLU A 81 -5.44 -14.61 3.11
CA GLU A 81 -4.97 -13.77 2.02
C GLU A 81 -6.00 -13.69 0.91
N CYS A 82 -6.05 -12.55 0.20
CA CYS A 82 -6.77 -12.52 -1.06
C CYS A 82 -6.00 -13.37 -2.08
N PHE A 83 -6.70 -13.92 -3.08
CA PHE A 83 -6.06 -14.62 -4.20
C PHE A 83 -4.89 -13.81 -4.77
N GLN A 84 -3.73 -14.46 -4.81
CA GLN A 84 -2.47 -13.87 -5.24
C GLN A 84 -2.17 -14.37 -6.66
N ALA A 85 -1.89 -13.48 -7.60
CA ALA A 85 -1.20 -13.88 -8.83
C ALA A 85 0.31 -13.76 -8.64
N THR A 86 1.07 -14.48 -9.46
CA THR A 86 2.52 -14.28 -9.55
C THR A 86 2.86 -13.29 -10.66
N SER A 87 3.98 -12.58 -10.52
CA SER A 87 4.62 -11.92 -11.67
C SER A 87 5.31 -12.97 -12.54
N GLY A 88 5.32 -12.78 -13.85
CA GLY A 88 5.84 -13.78 -14.77
C GLY A 88 7.34 -13.91 -14.82
N GLN A 89 7.84 -15.15 -14.75
CA GLN A 89 9.27 -15.46 -14.64
C GLN A 89 9.75 -16.67 -15.47
N SER A 90 8.99 -17.16 -16.46
CA SER A 90 9.32 -18.44 -17.13
C SER A 90 9.91 -18.31 -18.54
N ALA A 91 10.95 -19.09 -18.83
CA ALA A 91 11.20 -19.62 -20.18
C ALA A 91 10.67 -21.07 -20.36
N THR A 92 10.57 -21.88 -19.28
CA THR A 92 9.68 -23.05 -19.06
C THR A 92 9.53 -23.35 -17.53
N ASN A 93 8.57 -24.21 -17.10
CA ASN A 93 8.03 -24.41 -15.73
C ASN A 93 8.43 -25.78 -15.11
N PRO A 94 8.80 -25.91 -13.81
CA PRO A 94 8.08 -26.87 -12.93
C PRO A 94 8.21 -26.64 -11.39
N LEU A 95 7.07 -26.45 -10.71
CA LEU A 95 6.76 -26.77 -9.28
C LEU A 95 7.90 -27.35 -8.39
N ARG A 96 8.34 -26.61 -7.35
CA ARG A 96 8.97 -27.16 -6.12
C ARG A 96 8.69 -26.31 -4.87
N SER A 97 8.34 -27.02 -3.79
CA SER A 97 8.13 -26.65 -2.37
C SER A 97 6.90 -25.79 -1.98
N ARG A 98 6.04 -26.38 -1.13
CA ARG A 98 5.05 -25.70 -0.28
C ARG A 98 5.78 -25.04 0.90
N ALA A 99 5.64 -23.73 1.04
CA ALA A 99 5.73 -23.07 2.35
C ALA A 99 4.42 -23.33 3.12
N ASP A 100 4.43 -23.10 4.44
CA ASP A 100 3.27 -23.30 5.33
C ASP A 100 1.97 -22.74 4.74
N GLU A 101 0.85 -23.40 5.03
CA GLU A 101 -0.44 -23.23 4.34
C GLU A 101 -1.07 -21.84 4.60
N ILE A 102 -0.56 -20.81 3.91
CA ILE A 102 -1.27 -19.56 3.67
C ILE A 102 -2.41 -19.91 2.72
N ILE A 103 -3.65 -19.80 3.22
CA ILE A 103 -4.85 -20.02 2.41
C ILE A 103 -5.20 -18.69 1.76
N ASP A 104 -4.92 -18.58 0.47
CA ASP A 104 -5.47 -17.53 -0.36
C ASP A 104 -6.92 -17.90 -0.77
N THR A 105 -7.82 -16.93 -0.73
CA THR A 105 -9.25 -17.16 -0.95
C THR A 105 -9.95 -15.89 -1.40
N GLU A 106 -11.13 -16.03 -1.99
CA GLU A 106 -12.01 -14.89 -2.24
C GLU A 106 -12.56 -14.30 -0.94
N ASP A 107 -12.74 -15.11 0.11
CA ASP A 107 -13.15 -14.59 1.41
C ASP A 107 -11.95 -14.01 2.18
N CYS A 108 -11.56 -12.80 1.80
CA CYS A 108 -10.34 -12.15 2.25
C CYS A 108 -10.51 -10.71 2.76
N LEU A 109 -11.74 -10.17 2.83
CA LEU A 109 -11.97 -8.76 3.19
C LEU A 109 -11.91 -8.51 4.70
N PHE A 110 -10.68 -8.57 5.22
CA PHE A 110 -10.33 -8.41 6.62
C PHE A 110 -9.36 -7.26 6.85
N LEU A 111 -9.24 -6.82 8.09
CA LEU A 111 -8.22 -5.89 8.55
C LEU A 111 -7.71 -6.28 9.94
N ASN A 112 -6.53 -5.79 10.25
CA ASN A 112 -5.94 -5.85 11.58
C ASN A 112 -5.98 -4.46 12.21
N VAL A 113 -6.28 -4.38 13.51
CA VAL A 113 -6.20 -3.14 14.29
C VAL A 113 -5.28 -3.34 15.47
N HIS A 114 -4.31 -2.43 15.58
CA HIS A 114 -3.39 -2.36 16.69
C HIS A 114 -3.57 -1.00 17.36
N TYR A 115 -3.62 -0.98 18.69
CA TYR A 115 -3.73 0.28 19.42
C TYR A 115 -3.01 0.22 20.78
N PRO A 116 -2.45 1.33 21.25
CA PRO A 116 -1.85 1.40 22.59
C PRO A 116 -2.93 1.28 23.67
N SER A 117 -2.65 0.49 24.69
CA SER A 117 -3.60 0.15 25.74
C SER A 117 -2.94 -0.03 27.09
N ASN A 118 -3.71 0.15 28.17
CA ASN A 118 -3.27 -0.30 29.49
C ASN A 118 -3.26 -1.85 29.59
N ALA A 119 -2.81 -2.39 30.73
CA ALA A 119 -2.81 -3.84 30.97
C ALA A 119 -4.20 -4.48 30.83
N ALA A 120 -5.28 -3.71 31.04
CA ALA A 120 -6.67 -4.14 30.85
C ALA A 120 -7.18 -4.05 29.41
N GLY A 121 -6.33 -3.76 28.43
CA GLY A 121 -6.70 -3.67 27.02
C GLY A 121 -7.60 -2.47 26.69
N THR A 122 -7.75 -1.52 27.61
CA THR A 122 -8.55 -0.31 27.39
C THR A 122 -7.81 0.62 26.41
N PRO A 123 -8.43 1.02 25.29
CA PRO A 123 -7.79 1.92 24.33
C PRO A 123 -7.43 3.27 24.94
N VAL A 124 -6.25 3.79 24.57
CA VAL A 124 -5.98 5.23 24.70
C VAL A 124 -6.78 5.94 23.61
N GLY A 125 -7.75 6.78 24.00
CA GLY A 125 -8.66 7.43 23.06
C GLY A 125 -8.09 8.69 22.39
N ASN A 126 -8.76 9.14 21.33
CA ASN A 126 -8.51 10.38 20.58
C ASN A 126 -7.15 10.42 19.83
N LEU A 127 -6.65 9.26 19.42
CA LEU A 127 -5.39 9.15 18.69
C LEU A 127 -5.58 9.28 17.17
N PRO A 128 -4.63 9.88 16.44
CA PRO A 128 -4.53 9.74 14.99
C PRO A 128 -4.51 8.28 14.55
N THR A 129 -5.10 7.99 13.40
CA THR A 129 -5.14 6.63 12.84
C THR A 129 -4.35 6.58 11.55
N ILE A 130 -3.40 5.66 11.45
CA ILE A 130 -2.75 5.28 10.19
C ILE A 130 -3.52 4.10 9.61
N VAL A 131 -3.98 4.22 8.37
CA VAL A 131 -4.49 3.09 7.58
C VAL A 131 -3.42 2.72 6.55
N TRP A 132 -2.80 1.57 6.75
CA TRP A 132 -1.78 1.02 5.86
C TRP A 132 -2.40 0.21 4.72
N ILE A 133 -2.01 0.52 3.50
CA ILE A 133 -2.39 -0.16 2.27
C ILE A 133 -1.13 -0.82 1.69
N HIS A 134 -1.11 -2.15 1.63
CA HIS A 134 0.06 -2.87 1.14
C HIS A 134 0.28 -2.72 -0.38
N GLY A 135 1.55 -2.82 -0.78
CA GLY A 135 1.98 -2.91 -2.18
C GLY A 135 1.74 -4.29 -2.81
N GLY A 136 2.43 -4.56 -3.92
CA GLY A 136 2.36 -5.82 -4.66
C GLY A 136 1.70 -5.71 -6.05
N GLY A 137 1.80 -4.54 -6.68
CA GLY A 137 1.39 -4.35 -8.08
C GLY A 137 -0.10 -4.57 -8.36
N TYR A 138 -0.95 -4.46 -7.33
CA TYR A 138 -2.37 -4.82 -7.35
C TYR A 138 -2.66 -6.30 -7.61
N LEU A 139 -1.65 -7.18 -7.64
CA LEU A 139 -1.78 -8.61 -7.92
C LEU A 139 -1.38 -9.53 -6.76
N ALA A 140 -0.60 -9.01 -5.81
CA ALA A 140 -0.14 -9.72 -4.63
C ALA A 140 -0.04 -8.76 -3.43
N GLY A 141 0.32 -9.30 -2.28
CA GLY A 141 0.47 -8.61 -1.00
C GLY A 141 -0.63 -8.98 0.00
N SER A 142 -0.33 -8.73 1.27
CA SER A 142 -1.16 -9.15 2.39
C SER A 142 -0.93 -8.27 3.62
N ALA A 143 -1.98 -8.03 4.40
CA ALA A 143 -1.97 -7.39 5.70
C ALA A 143 -1.16 -8.21 6.72
N SER A 144 -1.18 -9.53 6.60
CA SER A 144 -0.47 -10.46 7.49
C SER A 144 1.06 -10.31 7.39
N ALA A 145 1.55 -9.68 6.32
CA ALA A 145 2.98 -9.36 6.15
C ALA A 145 3.45 -8.15 6.96
N PHE A 146 2.52 -7.37 7.54
CA PHE A 146 2.84 -6.10 8.20
C PHE A 146 2.28 -6.04 9.62
N ASN A 147 3.17 -6.02 10.61
CA ASN A 147 2.76 -5.91 12.01
C ASN A 147 2.58 -4.43 12.43
N GLY A 148 1.33 -4.00 12.63
CA GLY A 148 1.03 -2.62 13.03
C GLY A 148 1.56 -2.22 14.40
N GLU A 149 1.98 -3.16 15.26
CA GLU A 149 2.70 -2.84 16.50
C GLU A 149 3.98 -2.05 16.24
N ASP A 150 4.63 -2.25 15.09
CA ASP A 150 5.87 -1.58 14.73
C ASP A 150 5.64 -0.07 14.64
N LEU A 151 4.58 0.36 13.96
CA LEU A 151 4.18 1.77 13.84
C LEU A 151 3.78 2.37 15.18
N ILE A 152 3.12 1.58 16.06
CA ILE A 152 2.77 2.04 17.41
C ILE A 152 4.02 2.29 18.24
N ARG A 153 5.03 1.42 18.16
CA ARG A 153 6.28 1.63 18.90
C ARG A 153 7.06 2.84 18.37
N GLN A 154 7.16 2.97 17.05
CA GLN A 154 7.87 4.08 16.39
C GLN A 154 7.23 5.44 16.69
N SER A 155 5.90 5.49 16.77
CA SER A 155 5.14 6.70 17.14
C SER A 155 5.15 7.01 18.64
N ASN A 156 5.92 6.28 19.44
CA ASN A 156 5.88 6.32 20.91
C ASN A 156 4.45 6.18 21.46
N ARG A 157 3.68 5.23 20.89
CA ARG A 157 2.29 4.93 21.26
C ARG A 157 1.32 6.09 20.99
N GLY A 158 1.64 6.93 20.00
CA GLY A 158 0.85 8.11 19.63
C GLY A 158 -0.23 7.88 18.58
N ILE A 159 -0.37 6.66 18.04
CA ILE A 159 -1.29 6.34 16.93
C ILE A 159 -2.04 5.02 17.13
N VAL A 160 -3.16 4.88 16.41
CA VAL A 160 -3.80 3.60 16.07
C VAL A 160 -3.32 3.17 14.68
N ALA A 161 -3.00 1.89 14.50
CA ALA A 161 -2.61 1.34 13.20
C ALA A 161 -3.69 0.37 12.71
N VAL A 162 -4.12 0.56 11.46
CA VAL A 162 -5.07 -0.31 10.76
C VAL A 162 -4.38 -0.85 9.51
N ILE A 163 -4.25 -2.17 9.40
CA ILE A 163 -3.61 -2.84 8.26
C ILE A 163 -4.72 -3.57 7.48
N ILE A 164 -4.94 -3.22 6.21
CA ILE A 164 -6.10 -3.73 5.45
C ILE A 164 -5.70 -4.78 4.42
N GLN A 165 -6.56 -5.78 4.23
CA GLN A 165 -6.64 -6.55 3.00
C GLN A 165 -7.49 -5.83 1.97
N TYR A 166 -7.18 -6.02 0.69
CA TYR A 166 -8.06 -5.62 -0.41
C TYR A 166 -7.97 -6.62 -1.55
N ARG A 167 -9.01 -6.72 -2.38
CA ARG A 167 -9.03 -7.65 -3.51
C ARG A 167 -7.99 -7.25 -4.56
N LEU A 168 -7.36 -8.26 -5.14
CA LEU A 168 -6.24 -8.14 -6.08
C LEU A 168 -6.58 -8.79 -7.42
N GLY A 169 -5.76 -8.56 -8.43
CA GLY A 169 -5.82 -9.18 -9.75
C GLY A 169 -7.22 -9.14 -10.35
N VAL A 170 -7.65 -10.24 -10.97
CA VAL A 170 -8.97 -10.37 -11.59
C VAL A 170 -10.10 -10.14 -10.58
N PHE A 171 -9.93 -10.54 -9.32
CA PHE A 171 -10.98 -10.39 -8.31
C PHE A 171 -11.19 -8.93 -7.86
N GLY A 172 -10.15 -8.09 -7.95
CA GLY A 172 -10.18 -6.69 -7.51
C GLY A 172 -10.26 -5.66 -8.64
N PHE A 173 -9.68 -5.98 -9.80
CA PHE A 173 -9.36 -5.02 -10.85
C PHE A 173 -9.80 -5.50 -12.24
N LEU A 174 -10.74 -6.45 -12.34
CA LEU A 174 -11.35 -6.82 -13.62
C LEU A 174 -12.00 -5.59 -14.25
N PRO A 175 -11.57 -5.16 -15.44
CA PRO A 175 -12.18 -4.05 -16.14
C PRO A 175 -13.25 -4.56 -17.11
N GLY A 176 -13.86 -3.67 -17.90
CA GLY A 176 -14.80 -4.03 -18.95
C GLY A 176 -16.19 -3.43 -18.78
N ALA A 177 -16.89 -3.30 -19.92
CA ALA A 177 -18.22 -2.71 -19.96
C ALA A 177 -19.26 -3.54 -19.20
N GLU A 178 -19.16 -4.87 -19.24
CA GLU A 178 -20.05 -5.77 -18.50
C GLU A 178 -19.84 -5.64 -16.98
N VAL A 179 -18.60 -5.46 -16.52
CA VAL A 179 -18.30 -5.19 -15.11
C VAL A 179 -18.87 -3.84 -14.70
N LYS A 180 -18.75 -2.80 -15.53
CA LYS A 180 -19.37 -1.50 -15.24
C LYS A 180 -20.90 -1.58 -15.13
N LYS A 181 -21.53 -2.37 -16.00
CA LYS A 181 -22.99 -2.51 -16.09
C LYS A 181 -23.58 -3.33 -14.94
N ASN A 182 -22.96 -4.45 -14.58
CA ASN A 182 -23.49 -5.40 -13.60
C ASN A 182 -22.40 -5.88 -12.63
N GLY A 183 -21.59 -4.97 -12.12
CA GLY A 183 -20.49 -5.21 -11.19
C GLY A 183 -19.99 -3.91 -10.59
N ALA A 184 -18.71 -3.85 -10.26
CA ALA A 184 -18.01 -2.64 -9.87
C ALA A 184 -16.57 -2.69 -10.37
N LEU A 185 -16.20 -1.69 -11.15
CA LEU A 185 -14.81 -1.44 -11.52
C LEU A 185 -14.02 -1.00 -10.28
N ASN A 186 -12.71 -1.25 -10.29
CA ASN A 186 -11.81 -0.87 -9.19
C ASN A 186 -12.31 -1.41 -7.84
N ALA A 187 -12.83 -2.64 -7.82
CA ALA A 187 -13.47 -3.26 -6.68
C ALA A 187 -12.54 -3.40 -5.46
N GLY A 188 -11.22 -3.49 -5.72
CA GLY A 188 -10.16 -3.48 -4.71
C GLY A 188 -9.94 -2.12 -4.02
N LEU A 189 -10.35 -1.00 -4.63
CA LEU A 189 -10.17 0.36 -4.08
C LEU A 189 -11.42 0.92 -3.41
N ARG A 190 -12.52 0.17 -3.36
CA ARG A 190 -13.79 0.68 -2.85
C ARG A 190 -13.78 0.67 -1.31
N LYS A 191 -14.39 1.74 -0.76
CA LYS A 191 -14.48 2.13 0.66
C LYS A 191 -14.03 1.09 1.69
N PHE A 192 -12.92 1.39 2.36
CA PHE A 192 -12.59 0.90 3.70
C PHE A 192 -13.08 1.92 4.74
N SER A 193 -13.51 1.47 5.91
CA SER A 193 -13.90 2.36 7.02
C SER A 193 -12.86 2.31 8.13
N ALA A 194 -12.34 3.46 8.54
CA ALA A 194 -11.59 3.57 9.79
C ALA A 194 -12.56 3.29 10.96
N ILE A 195 -12.36 2.16 11.64
CA ILE A 195 -13.25 1.74 12.71
C ILE A 195 -12.90 2.54 13.98
N SER A 196 -13.74 3.51 14.33
CA SER A 196 -13.48 4.47 15.42
C SER A 196 -13.58 3.89 16.84
N LYS A 197 -13.98 2.61 16.98
CA LYS A 197 -14.16 1.96 18.30
C LYS A 197 -12.86 1.54 18.99
N PHE A 198 -11.72 1.67 18.30
CA PHE A 198 -10.40 1.26 18.80
C PHE A 198 -9.56 2.43 19.36
N GLY A 199 -10.20 3.53 19.76
CA GLY A 199 -9.53 4.72 20.32
C GLY A 199 -9.02 5.73 19.28
N GLY A 200 -9.18 5.43 17.99
CA GLY A 200 -8.85 6.34 16.89
C GLY A 200 -9.85 7.48 16.73
N ASP A 201 -9.35 8.68 16.45
CA ASP A 201 -10.14 9.85 16.08
C ASP A 201 -10.43 9.82 14.56
N PRO A 202 -11.70 9.67 14.13
CA PRO A 202 -12.06 9.59 12.70
C PRO A 202 -11.76 10.88 11.92
N SER A 203 -11.53 12.02 12.59
CA SER A 203 -11.09 13.27 11.95
C SER A 203 -9.58 13.33 11.70
N LYS A 204 -8.82 12.36 12.25
CA LYS A 204 -7.35 12.30 12.19
C LYS A 204 -6.84 11.04 11.50
N VAL A 205 -7.53 10.62 10.44
CA VAL A 205 -7.12 9.48 9.61
C VAL A 205 -6.07 9.93 8.58
N THR A 206 -4.94 9.22 8.55
CA THR A 206 -3.91 9.31 7.51
C THR A 206 -3.86 7.99 6.78
N ILE A 207 -3.98 8.02 5.45
CA ILE A 207 -3.78 6.82 4.61
C ILE A 207 -2.32 6.77 4.20
N TRP A 208 -1.72 5.59 4.27
CA TRP A 208 -0.33 5.37 3.89
C TRP A 208 -0.24 4.07 3.09
N GLY A 209 0.43 4.10 1.95
CA GLY A 209 0.76 2.88 1.24
C GLY A 209 2.12 2.93 0.60
N GLU A 210 2.59 1.75 0.23
CA GLU A 210 3.84 1.51 -0.49
C GLU A 210 3.55 0.88 -1.86
N SER A 211 4.29 1.26 -2.91
CA SER A 211 4.14 0.71 -4.26
C SER A 211 2.67 0.80 -4.74
N ALA A 212 2.03 -0.31 -5.12
CA ALA A 212 0.60 -0.33 -5.45
C ALA A 212 -0.33 0.16 -4.33
N GLY A 213 0.07 0.06 -3.07
CA GLY A 213 -0.59 0.73 -1.96
C GLY A 213 -0.45 2.25 -2.02
N ALA A 214 0.73 2.76 -2.40
CA ALA A 214 0.93 4.20 -2.65
C ALA A 214 0.14 4.67 -3.89
N GLY A 215 0.05 3.83 -4.92
CA GLY A 215 -0.84 4.04 -6.06
C GLY A 215 -2.33 4.06 -5.65
N SER A 216 -2.73 3.18 -4.72
CA SER A 216 -4.07 3.19 -4.14
C SER A 216 -4.34 4.48 -3.35
N VAL A 217 -3.36 4.96 -2.57
CA VAL A 217 -3.42 6.26 -1.91
C VAL A 217 -3.61 7.38 -2.93
N LEU A 218 -2.85 7.39 -4.02
CA LEU A 218 -3.03 8.34 -5.13
C LEU A 218 -4.47 8.27 -5.69
N GLN A 219 -5.03 7.09 -5.90
CA GLN A 219 -6.42 6.95 -6.36
C GLN A 219 -7.42 7.54 -5.37
N HIS A 220 -7.22 7.33 -4.06
CA HIS A 220 -8.06 7.95 -3.03
C HIS A 220 -7.89 9.47 -2.96
N VAL A 221 -6.68 9.99 -3.24
CA VAL A 221 -6.43 11.42 -3.35
C VAL A 221 -7.25 12.01 -4.50
N VAL A 222 -7.26 11.41 -5.69
CA VAL A 222 -8.02 11.97 -6.84
C VAL A 222 -9.48 11.51 -6.92
N ALA A 223 -9.90 10.60 -6.03
CA ALA A 223 -11.22 9.99 -6.04
C ALA A 223 -12.34 11.03 -6.03
N ASN A 224 -13.39 10.78 -6.84
CA ASN A 224 -14.56 11.63 -6.92
C ASN A 224 -14.22 13.11 -7.19
N ASN A 225 -13.25 13.38 -8.08
CA ASN A 225 -12.74 14.73 -8.37
C ASN A 225 -12.22 15.48 -7.13
N GLY A 226 -11.58 14.77 -6.19
CA GLY A 226 -11.09 15.38 -4.95
C GLY A 226 -12.18 15.80 -3.97
N GLN A 227 -13.40 15.26 -4.12
CA GLN A 227 -14.59 15.64 -3.34
C GLN A 227 -15.27 14.40 -2.74
N THR A 228 -14.51 13.58 -2.04
CA THR A 228 -15.07 12.41 -1.33
C THR A 228 -15.87 12.88 -0.12
N GLU A 229 -17.18 12.62 -0.12
CA GLU A 229 -18.08 12.98 0.98
C GLU A 229 -18.76 11.75 1.61
N PRO A 230 -18.67 11.55 2.94
CA PRO A 230 -17.85 12.33 3.88
C PRO A 230 -16.34 12.10 3.66
N GLN A 231 -15.52 13.08 4.03
CA GLN A 231 -14.05 12.95 4.00
C GLN A 231 -13.59 11.67 4.73
N LEU A 232 -12.79 10.84 4.04
CA LEU A 232 -12.30 9.58 4.58
C LEU A 232 -10.95 9.71 5.32
N PHE A 233 -10.14 10.69 4.94
CA PHE A 233 -8.82 10.92 5.49
C PHE A 233 -8.44 12.41 5.43
N ARG A 234 -7.64 12.85 6.39
CA ARG A 234 -7.11 14.23 6.44
C ARG A 234 -5.75 14.37 5.76
N ALA A 235 -4.98 13.30 5.63
CA ALA A 235 -3.62 13.33 5.09
C ALA A 235 -3.27 12.02 4.36
N ALA A 236 -2.31 12.10 3.45
CA ALA A 236 -1.85 10.99 2.63
C ALA A 236 -0.33 10.84 2.73
N ILE A 237 0.15 9.59 2.78
CA ILE A 237 1.56 9.23 2.67
C ILE A 237 1.73 8.25 1.50
N THR A 238 2.68 8.52 0.61
CA THR A 238 3.01 7.64 -0.52
C THR A 238 4.49 7.24 -0.47
N SER A 239 4.78 5.99 -0.11
CA SER A 239 6.12 5.40 -0.28
C SER A 239 6.22 4.79 -1.68
N SER A 240 6.98 5.39 -2.58
CA SER A 240 7.10 4.97 -3.98
C SER A 240 5.76 5.08 -4.72
N THR A 241 5.26 6.31 -4.93
CA THR A 241 3.97 6.57 -5.63
C THR A 241 3.88 5.78 -6.93
N PHE A 242 3.01 4.78 -7.01
CA PHE A 242 2.91 3.92 -8.18
C PHE A 242 1.80 4.37 -9.14
N LEU A 243 2.19 4.78 -10.35
CA LEU A 243 1.26 5.17 -11.40
C LEU A 243 1.61 4.44 -12.71
N PRO A 244 1.16 3.19 -12.91
CA PRO A 244 1.23 2.55 -14.22
C PRO A 244 0.21 3.19 -15.19
N SER A 245 0.26 2.80 -16.45
CA SER A 245 -0.76 3.16 -17.46
C SER A 245 -2.17 2.81 -16.98
N GLN A 246 -3.07 3.79 -16.91
CA GLN A 246 -4.46 3.66 -16.50
C GLN A 246 -5.42 3.96 -17.66
N TYR A 247 -5.85 2.89 -18.31
CA TYR A 247 -6.74 2.96 -19.45
C TYR A 247 -8.20 3.20 -19.04
N GLN A 248 -9.05 3.54 -20.02
CA GLN A 248 -10.49 3.53 -19.82
C GLN A 248 -10.95 2.10 -19.53
N PHE A 249 -12.01 1.98 -18.72
CA PHE A 249 -12.55 0.67 -18.34
C PHE A 249 -12.93 -0.23 -19.53
N ASN A 250 -13.13 0.32 -20.72
CA ASN A 250 -13.53 -0.38 -21.95
C ASN A 250 -12.50 -0.26 -23.09
N ASP A 251 -11.27 0.17 -22.79
CA ASP A 251 -10.16 0.11 -23.74
C ASP A 251 -9.74 -1.35 -24.00
N ARG A 252 -8.73 -1.56 -24.84
CA ARG A 252 -8.14 -2.88 -25.12
C ARG A 252 -7.46 -3.42 -23.86
N ILE A 253 -8.23 -4.08 -23.02
CA ILE A 253 -7.83 -4.71 -21.77
C ILE A 253 -7.85 -6.23 -21.92
N PRO A 254 -7.11 -7.00 -21.10
CA PRO A 254 -7.21 -8.45 -21.07
C PRO A 254 -8.64 -8.87 -20.70
N GLU A 255 -9.29 -9.64 -21.59
CA GLU A 255 -10.60 -10.23 -21.32
C GLU A 255 -10.43 -11.55 -20.54
N VAL A 256 -11.22 -11.73 -19.48
CA VAL A 256 -11.25 -12.97 -18.70
C VAL A 256 -12.45 -13.79 -19.13
N GLY A 257 -12.28 -14.73 -20.06
CA GLY A 257 -13.27 -15.76 -20.41
C GLY A 257 -14.70 -15.25 -20.68
N CYS A 258 -15.68 -16.15 -20.73
CA CYS A 258 -17.12 -15.84 -20.78
C CYS A 258 -17.61 -14.90 -21.92
N THR A 259 -16.78 -14.58 -22.92
CA THR A 259 -17.09 -13.65 -24.02
C THR A 259 -18.20 -14.16 -24.94
N ALA A 260 -18.36 -15.48 -25.03
CA ALA A 260 -19.42 -16.13 -25.81
C ALA A 260 -20.72 -16.37 -25.00
N ALA A 261 -20.74 -16.05 -23.69
CA ALA A 261 -21.93 -16.20 -22.88
C ALA A 261 -22.94 -15.08 -23.15
N SER A 262 -24.24 -15.39 -23.13
CA SER A 262 -25.30 -14.39 -23.25
C SER A 262 -25.34 -13.41 -22.07
N ASP A 263 -24.88 -13.85 -20.89
CA ASP A 263 -24.61 -13.02 -19.71
C ASP A 263 -23.21 -13.34 -19.20
N ALA A 264 -22.25 -12.51 -19.58
CA ALA A 264 -20.84 -12.67 -19.21
C ALA A 264 -20.64 -12.57 -17.69
N MET A 265 -21.38 -11.69 -17.00
CA MET A 265 -21.23 -11.51 -15.55
C MET A 265 -21.80 -12.70 -14.76
N ALA A 266 -22.92 -13.27 -15.20
CA ALA A 266 -23.45 -14.50 -14.62
C ALA A 266 -22.47 -15.67 -14.81
N CYS A 267 -21.89 -15.80 -16.01
CA CYS A 267 -20.86 -16.81 -16.31
C CYS A 267 -19.62 -16.64 -15.41
N LEU A 268 -19.10 -15.41 -15.28
CA LEU A 268 -17.96 -15.09 -14.44
C LEU A 268 -18.19 -15.34 -12.95
N ARG A 269 -19.40 -15.07 -12.45
CA ARG A 269 -19.79 -15.37 -11.05
C ARG A 269 -19.98 -16.86 -10.79
N ALA A 270 -20.40 -17.62 -11.80
CA ALA A 270 -20.57 -19.06 -11.71
C ALA A 270 -19.26 -19.84 -11.88
N ALA A 271 -18.21 -19.22 -12.45
CA ALA A 271 -16.92 -19.86 -12.67
C ALA A 271 -16.25 -20.28 -11.34
N ASP A 272 -15.50 -21.38 -11.38
CA ASP A 272 -14.68 -21.79 -10.23
C ASP A 272 -13.58 -20.77 -9.97
N ALA A 273 -13.32 -20.45 -8.70
CA ALA A 273 -12.29 -19.49 -8.30
C ALA A 273 -10.91 -19.89 -8.83
N ALA A 274 -10.57 -21.19 -8.83
CA ALA A 274 -9.31 -21.69 -9.37
C ALA A 274 -9.16 -21.46 -10.89
N THR A 275 -10.26 -21.50 -11.65
CA THR A 275 -10.25 -21.20 -13.09
C THR A 275 -9.98 -19.72 -13.32
N LEU A 276 -10.63 -18.85 -12.53
CA LEU A 276 -10.39 -17.41 -12.58
C LEU A 276 -8.96 -17.06 -12.14
N GLU A 277 -8.43 -17.75 -11.14
CA GLU A 277 -7.06 -17.53 -10.68
C GLU A 277 -6.02 -18.01 -11.71
N THR A 278 -6.30 -19.11 -12.41
CA THR A 278 -5.47 -19.53 -13.56
C THR A 278 -5.47 -18.46 -14.66
N ALA A 279 -6.63 -17.86 -14.95
CA ALA A 279 -6.70 -16.75 -15.90
C ALA A 279 -5.97 -15.49 -15.39
N ASN A 280 -6.11 -15.18 -14.10
CA ASN A 280 -5.43 -14.08 -13.41
C ASN A 280 -3.90 -14.20 -13.58
N THR A 281 -3.34 -15.37 -13.29
CA THR A 281 -1.92 -15.65 -13.50
C THR A 281 -1.54 -15.49 -14.97
N ASN A 282 -2.24 -16.15 -15.90
CA ASN A 282 -1.89 -16.12 -17.33
C ASN A 282 -1.90 -14.72 -17.94
N ILE A 283 -2.85 -13.86 -17.53
CA ILE A 283 -2.89 -12.46 -17.96
C ILE A 283 -1.63 -11.73 -17.52
N ASN A 284 -1.26 -11.82 -16.24
CA ASN A 284 -0.07 -11.14 -15.72
C ASN A 284 1.23 -11.71 -16.32
N LEU A 285 1.30 -13.00 -16.64
CA LEU A 285 2.43 -13.61 -17.35
C LEU A 285 2.61 -13.06 -18.77
N ALA A 286 1.54 -12.60 -19.42
CA ALA A 286 1.56 -12.09 -20.79
C ALA A 286 1.93 -10.61 -20.91
N GLY A 287 2.05 -9.89 -19.78
CA GLY A 287 2.43 -8.48 -19.76
C GLY A 287 3.89 -8.24 -20.12
N PHE A 288 4.22 -6.99 -20.48
CA PHE A 288 5.62 -6.56 -20.60
C PHE A 288 6.34 -6.73 -19.25
N PHE A 289 7.60 -7.16 -19.27
CA PHE A 289 8.34 -7.47 -18.04
C PHE A 289 8.31 -6.29 -17.07
N GLY A 290 8.02 -6.58 -15.78
CA GLY A 290 7.96 -5.56 -14.73
C GLY A 290 6.71 -4.67 -14.76
N THR A 291 5.74 -4.95 -15.65
CA THR A 291 4.45 -4.25 -15.71
C THR A 291 3.32 -5.09 -15.12
N PHE A 292 2.20 -4.40 -14.84
CA PHE A 292 1.03 -4.95 -14.20
C PHE A 292 -0.18 -4.62 -15.07
N LEU A 293 -1.01 -5.62 -15.40
CA LEU A 293 -2.10 -5.43 -16.35
C LEU A 293 -3.45 -5.18 -15.68
N LEU A 294 -3.65 -5.73 -14.47
CA LEU A 294 -4.88 -5.59 -13.70
C LEU A 294 -4.68 -4.52 -12.63
N VAL A 295 -4.71 -3.28 -13.10
CA VAL A 295 -4.50 -2.06 -12.30
C VAL A 295 -5.78 -1.22 -12.31
N PRO A 296 -5.87 -0.13 -11.54
CA PRO A 296 -7.05 0.71 -11.56
C PRO A 296 -7.31 1.31 -12.96
N VAL A 297 -8.59 1.37 -13.34
CA VAL A 297 -9.05 1.93 -14.61
C VAL A 297 -9.89 3.18 -14.41
N ILE A 298 -9.94 4.03 -15.42
CA ILE A 298 -10.83 5.19 -15.43
C ILE A 298 -12.26 4.68 -15.58
N ASP A 299 -13.06 4.82 -14.52
CA ASP A 299 -14.42 4.31 -14.45
C ASP A 299 -15.49 5.40 -14.68
N GLY A 300 -15.09 6.67 -14.65
CA GLY A 300 -15.95 7.85 -14.84
C GLY A 300 -16.74 8.28 -13.61
N THR A 301 -16.52 7.65 -12.45
CA THR A 301 -17.25 7.91 -11.19
C THR A 301 -16.32 8.09 -10.00
N PHE A 302 -15.54 7.06 -9.65
CA PHE A 302 -14.56 7.10 -8.58
C PHE A 302 -13.22 7.57 -9.12
N ILE A 303 -12.73 6.97 -10.21
CA ILE A 303 -11.63 7.52 -11.01
C ILE A 303 -12.28 8.14 -12.23
N THR A 304 -12.44 9.46 -12.19
CA THR A 304 -13.23 10.23 -13.18
C THR A 304 -12.46 10.49 -14.48
N GLN A 305 -11.13 10.54 -14.39
CA GLN A 305 -10.19 10.79 -15.48
C GLN A 305 -8.80 10.30 -15.06
N ARG A 306 -7.82 10.41 -15.95
CA ARG A 306 -6.41 10.08 -15.65
C ARG A 306 -5.91 10.81 -14.40
N PRO A 307 -5.23 10.13 -13.45
CA PRO A 307 -4.74 10.76 -12.23
C PRO A 307 -3.88 11.99 -12.48
N THR A 308 -2.98 11.98 -13.48
CA THR A 308 -2.13 13.14 -13.81
C THR A 308 -2.97 14.37 -14.13
N LEU A 309 -4.06 14.22 -14.89
CA LEU A 309 -4.95 15.33 -15.21
C LEU A 309 -5.68 15.85 -13.95
N SER A 310 -6.17 14.96 -13.10
CA SER A 310 -6.79 15.36 -11.81
C SER A 310 -5.83 16.12 -10.91
N LEU A 311 -4.57 15.70 -10.85
CA LEU A 311 -3.52 16.37 -10.08
C LEU A 311 -3.21 17.77 -10.63
N LEU A 312 -3.06 17.90 -11.96
CA LEU A 312 -2.85 19.18 -12.63
C LEU A 312 -4.01 20.16 -12.45
N GLU A 313 -5.23 19.66 -12.35
CA GLU A 313 -6.44 20.46 -12.07
C GLU A 313 -6.63 20.76 -10.57
N GLY A 314 -5.76 20.26 -9.69
CA GLY A 314 -5.87 20.44 -8.24
C GLY A 314 -7.05 19.70 -7.61
N LYS A 315 -7.59 18.68 -8.27
CA LYS A 315 -8.71 17.85 -7.80
C LYS A 315 -8.22 16.80 -6.81
N VAL A 316 -7.91 17.23 -5.59
CA VAL A 316 -7.32 16.37 -4.54
C VAL A 316 -8.14 16.36 -3.24
N ASN A 317 -8.30 15.17 -2.68
CA ASN A 317 -8.72 14.94 -1.30
C ASN A 317 -7.50 15.03 -0.37
N GLY A 318 -7.72 15.45 0.88
CA GLY A 318 -6.69 15.52 1.91
C GLY A 318 -6.03 16.90 2.05
N LYS A 319 -5.60 17.21 3.28
CA LYS A 319 -5.06 18.51 3.67
C LYS A 319 -3.57 18.63 3.39
N THR A 320 -2.81 17.54 3.52
CA THR A 320 -1.35 17.55 3.36
C THR A 320 -0.87 16.20 2.84
N LEU A 321 0.32 16.20 2.24
CA LEU A 321 0.95 15.05 1.63
C LEU A 321 2.39 14.88 2.12
N LEU A 322 2.79 13.64 2.38
CA LEU A 322 4.18 13.22 2.52
C LEU A 322 4.48 12.16 1.46
N SER A 323 5.38 12.42 0.54
CA SER A 323 5.77 11.45 -0.49
C SER A 323 7.24 11.06 -0.35
N PHE A 324 7.52 9.80 -0.67
CA PHE A 324 8.83 9.20 -0.55
C PHE A 324 9.15 8.38 -1.80
N THR A 325 10.42 8.27 -2.16
CA THR A 325 10.89 7.41 -3.26
C THR A 325 12.21 6.74 -2.86
N ASN A 326 12.45 5.52 -3.34
CA ASN A 326 13.76 4.92 -3.35
C ASN A 326 14.60 5.49 -4.50
N THR A 327 15.93 5.59 -4.37
CA THR A 327 16.80 6.18 -5.41
C THR A 327 16.72 5.43 -6.75
N PHE A 328 16.56 4.10 -6.72
CA PHE A 328 16.60 3.23 -7.90
C PHE A 328 15.33 2.37 -8.01
N GLU A 329 14.17 3.03 -8.06
CA GLU A 329 12.84 2.38 -8.16
C GLU A 329 12.74 1.36 -9.31
N GLY A 330 13.27 1.70 -10.48
CA GLY A 330 13.01 0.93 -11.71
C GLY A 330 13.80 -0.38 -11.84
N THR A 331 14.90 -0.54 -11.12
CA THR A 331 15.88 -1.62 -11.36
C THR A 331 15.27 -3.01 -11.31
N ILE A 332 14.35 -3.27 -10.38
CA ILE A 332 13.74 -4.60 -10.24
C ILE A 332 12.64 -4.88 -11.28
N PHE A 333 12.24 -3.86 -12.05
CA PHE A 333 11.17 -3.90 -13.05
C PHE A 333 11.70 -3.89 -14.49
N VAL A 334 13.02 -3.93 -14.68
CA VAL A 334 13.64 -4.06 -15.99
C VAL A 334 14.34 -5.42 -16.07
N ASN A 335 14.20 -6.10 -17.21
CA ASN A 335 14.89 -7.35 -17.43
C ASN A 335 16.39 -7.09 -17.65
N GLN A 336 17.18 -7.32 -16.59
CA GLN A 336 18.63 -7.05 -16.57
C GLN A 336 19.45 -7.89 -17.57
N SER A 337 18.84 -8.89 -18.23
CA SER A 337 19.48 -9.73 -19.25
C SER A 337 19.23 -9.26 -20.68
N ILE A 338 18.35 -8.28 -20.89
CA ILE A 338 18.03 -7.71 -22.21
C ILE A 338 18.69 -6.35 -22.31
N THR A 339 19.33 -6.06 -23.45
CA THR A 339 19.88 -4.74 -23.74
C THR A 339 19.01 -4.05 -24.77
N SER A 340 18.52 -2.86 -24.43
CA SER A 340 17.78 -1.94 -25.31
C SER A 340 18.44 -0.56 -25.30
N THR A 341 17.99 0.33 -26.19
CA THR A 341 18.20 1.77 -26.00
C THR A 341 17.02 2.35 -25.21
N ALA A 342 17.20 3.51 -24.59
CA ALA A 342 16.13 4.15 -23.82
C ALA A 342 14.91 4.45 -24.70
N ALA A 343 15.12 4.83 -25.98
CA ALA A 343 14.06 4.94 -26.97
C ALA A 343 13.27 3.64 -27.15
N GLN A 344 13.96 2.53 -27.39
CA GLN A 344 13.31 1.23 -27.63
C GLN A 344 12.55 0.78 -26.38
N TYR A 345 13.17 0.91 -25.20
CA TYR A 345 12.55 0.54 -23.94
C TYR A 345 11.27 1.37 -23.67
N ALA A 346 11.32 2.69 -23.84
CA ALA A 346 10.14 3.54 -23.65
C ALA A 346 9.03 3.27 -24.67
N PHE A 347 9.40 2.96 -25.92
CA PHE A 347 8.44 2.58 -26.97
C PHE A 347 7.72 1.26 -26.62
N ASP A 348 8.45 0.28 -26.10
CA ASP A 348 7.88 -1.01 -25.70
C ASP A 348 7.05 -0.91 -24.40
N LEU A 349 7.49 -0.05 -23.47
CA LEU A 349 6.79 0.20 -22.20
C LEU A 349 5.44 0.93 -22.40
N PHE A 350 5.37 1.88 -23.34
CA PHE A 350 4.18 2.70 -23.58
C PHE A 350 3.64 2.52 -25.01
N PRO A 351 2.64 1.66 -25.22
CA PRO A 351 2.16 1.28 -26.56
C PRO A 351 1.62 2.42 -27.44
N ASN A 352 1.27 3.57 -26.86
CA ASN A 352 0.81 4.73 -27.63
C ASN A 352 1.94 5.73 -27.95
N PHE A 353 3.19 5.44 -27.60
CA PHE A 353 4.31 6.28 -27.96
C PHE A 353 4.59 6.19 -29.46
N GLY A 354 4.86 7.35 -30.07
CA GLY A 354 5.43 7.42 -31.41
C GLY A 354 6.96 7.49 -31.36
N GLN A 355 7.58 7.36 -32.53
CA GLN A 355 9.04 7.46 -32.66
C GLN A 355 9.59 8.81 -32.16
N ALA A 356 8.82 9.90 -32.30
CA ALA A 356 9.23 11.21 -31.83
C ALA A 356 9.42 11.23 -30.29
N GLN A 357 8.45 10.69 -29.54
CA GLN A 357 8.54 10.60 -28.08
C GLN A 357 9.68 9.66 -27.65
N ALA A 358 9.83 8.51 -28.32
CA ALA A 358 10.92 7.58 -28.04
C ALA A 358 12.30 8.24 -28.24
N ASN A 359 12.50 8.99 -29.33
CA ASN A 359 13.74 9.71 -29.57
C ASN A 359 14.00 10.83 -28.54
N GLU A 360 12.95 11.47 -28.03
CA GLU A 360 13.08 12.46 -26.97
C GLU A 360 13.51 11.81 -25.65
N VAL A 361 12.97 10.63 -25.32
CA VAL A 361 13.48 9.82 -24.20
C VAL A 361 14.97 9.51 -24.39
N GLU A 362 15.39 9.03 -25.56
CA GLU A 362 16.81 8.76 -25.82
C GLU A 362 17.68 9.98 -25.55
N ALA A 363 17.27 11.16 -26.02
CA ALA A 363 18.01 12.40 -25.79
C ALA A 363 18.08 12.75 -24.29
N LEU A 364 16.97 12.65 -23.56
CA LEU A 364 16.88 13.00 -22.14
C LEU A 364 17.66 12.05 -21.21
N TYR A 365 17.77 10.77 -21.59
CA TYR A 365 18.48 9.76 -20.81
C TYR A 365 19.92 9.53 -21.32
N SER A 366 20.30 10.16 -22.44
CA SER A 366 21.64 10.08 -22.98
C SER A 366 22.69 10.52 -21.94
N GLY A 367 23.75 9.71 -21.81
CA GLY A 367 24.84 9.97 -20.85
C GLY A 367 24.55 9.54 -19.40
N LEU A 368 23.36 9.02 -19.09
CA LEU A 368 23.10 8.38 -17.80
C LEU A 368 23.64 6.95 -17.81
N GLY A 369 24.85 6.73 -17.29
CA GLY A 369 25.38 5.38 -17.07
C GLY A 369 25.38 4.48 -18.31
N THR A 370 25.16 3.18 -18.09
CA THR A 370 25.04 2.16 -19.14
C THR A 370 23.63 2.14 -19.73
N SER A 371 23.43 1.51 -20.89
CA SER A 371 22.09 1.40 -21.50
C SER A 371 21.06 0.74 -20.57
N ILE A 372 21.44 -0.31 -19.84
CA ILE A 372 20.53 -0.92 -18.86
C ILE A 372 20.20 0.02 -17.68
N PHE A 373 21.15 0.89 -17.29
CA PHE A 373 20.87 1.92 -16.28
C PHE A 373 19.88 2.96 -16.81
N GLN A 374 19.93 3.30 -18.09
CA GLN A 374 18.97 4.20 -18.73
C GLN A 374 17.58 3.58 -18.74
N ASP A 375 17.46 2.29 -19.09
CA ASP A 375 16.18 1.56 -19.05
C ASP A 375 15.63 1.53 -17.61
N ASN A 376 16.48 1.24 -16.61
CA ASN A 376 16.12 1.29 -15.18
C ASN A 376 15.62 2.70 -14.78
N ALA A 377 16.28 3.75 -15.26
CA ALA A 377 15.89 5.12 -14.99
C ALA A 377 14.58 5.50 -15.69
N VAL A 378 14.36 5.10 -16.94
CA VAL A 378 13.08 5.29 -17.65
C VAL A 378 11.95 4.61 -16.89
N GLN A 379 12.12 3.35 -16.49
CA GLN A 379 11.13 2.60 -15.71
C GLN A 379 10.85 3.25 -14.35
N GLY A 380 11.90 3.59 -13.60
CA GLY A 380 11.76 4.18 -12.27
C GLY A 380 11.14 5.57 -12.30
N GLU A 381 11.56 6.39 -13.26
CA GLU A 381 11.11 7.77 -13.37
C GLU A 381 9.70 7.88 -13.93
N SER A 382 9.38 7.17 -15.00
CA SER A 382 8.04 7.24 -15.61
C SER A 382 6.94 6.65 -14.72
N ILE A 383 7.23 5.62 -13.92
CA ILE A 383 6.22 4.89 -13.14
C ILE A 383 6.15 5.32 -11.67
N PHE A 384 7.26 5.78 -11.07
CA PHE A 384 7.34 6.06 -9.63
C PHE A 384 7.78 7.48 -9.28
N ILE A 385 8.97 7.88 -9.75
CA ILE A 385 9.62 9.11 -9.29
C ILE A 385 8.92 10.35 -9.84
N CYS A 386 8.66 10.42 -11.15
CA CYS A 386 8.00 11.58 -11.76
C CYS A 386 6.53 11.74 -11.38
N PRO A 387 5.71 10.66 -11.30
CA PRO A 387 4.38 10.73 -10.71
C PRO A 387 4.37 11.30 -9.29
N THR A 388 5.40 11.01 -8.49
CA THR A 388 5.56 11.60 -7.15
C THR A 388 5.68 13.13 -7.22
N TYR A 389 6.46 13.68 -8.15
CA TYR A 389 6.57 15.14 -8.31
C TYR A 389 5.29 15.81 -8.81
N THR A 390 4.54 15.17 -9.71
CA THR A 390 3.22 15.65 -10.12
C THR A 390 2.25 15.68 -8.93
N LEU A 391 2.27 14.63 -8.10
CA LEU A 391 1.46 14.55 -6.89
C LEU A 391 1.84 15.64 -5.87
N LEU A 392 3.13 15.87 -5.62
CA LEU A 392 3.62 16.95 -4.75
C LEU A 392 3.09 18.33 -5.18
N ARG A 393 3.16 18.64 -6.48
CA ARG A 393 2.69 19.93 -7.04
C ARG A 393 1.19 20.16 -6.88
N ALA A 394 0.39 19.10 -6.73
CA ALA A 394 -1.04 19.21 -6.46
C ALA A 394 -1.36 19.62 -5.00
N PHE A 395 -0.34 19.69 -4.13
CA PHE A 395 -0.42 20.09 -2.73
C PHE A 395 0.45 21.34 -2.45
N PRO A 396 0.18 22.48 -3.11
CA PRO A 396 1.04 23.66 -3.01
C PRO A 396 1.11 24.20 -1.58
N GLY A 397 2.32 24.41 -1.08
CA GLY A 397 2.58 24.91 0.28
C GLY A 397 2.21 23.95 1.41
N ARG A 398 1.95 22.67 1.11
CA ARG A 398 1.46 21.65 2.07
C ARG A 398 1.89 20.23 1.71
N ALA A 399 3.08 20.10 1.11
CA ALA A 399 3.66 18.82 0.70
C ALA A 399 5.11 18.69 1.17
N PHE A 400 5.50 17.47 1.53
CA PHE A 400 6.86 17.11 1.93
C PHE A 400 7.37 15.96 1.07
N LYS A 401 8.65 15.99 0.73
CA LYS A 401 9.32 14.94 -0.06
C LYS A 401 10.53 14.40 0.69
N GLY A 402 10.76 13.09 0.62
CA GLY A 402 12.04 12.50 0.98
C GLY A 402 12.48 11.40 0.02
N GLU A 403 13.74 11.00 0.15
CA GLU A 403 14.40 9.99 -0.68
C GLU A 403 15.13 8.97 0.18
N PHE A 404 14.91 7.68 -0.10
CA PHE A 404 15.63 6.55 0.50
C PHE A 404 16.79 6.17 -0.41
N ALA A 405 18.02 6.32 0.08
CA ALA A 405 19.22 6.15 -0.72
C ALA A 405 20.23 5.16 -0.13
N ILE A 406 19.87 4.40 0.92
CA ILE A 406 20.73 3.33 1.43
C ILE A 406 20.96 2.30 0.33
N PRO A 407 22.22 2.02 -0.07
CA PRO A 407 22.51 1.07 -1.13
C PRO A 407 21.92 -0.32 -0.85
N PRO A 408 21.34 -1.00 -1.86
CA PRO A 408 21.27 -0.61 -3.26
C PRO A 408 20.14 0.34 -3.64
N GLY A 409 19.32 0.81 -2.68
CA GLY A 409 18.28 1.82 -2.92
C GLY A 409 17.18 1.37 -3.88
N LEU A 410 16.86 0.07 -3.90
CA LEU A 410 15.87 -0.51 -4.80
C LEU A 410 14.45 -0.29 -4.26
N HIS A 411 13.46 -0.40 -5.15
CA HIS A 411 12.05 -0.35 -4.77
C HIS A 411 11.72 -1.28 -3.58
N GLY A 412 11.06 -0.71 -2.57
CA GLY A 412 10.65 -1.42 -1.35
C GLY A 412 11.76 -1.68 -0.32
N ASN A 413 13.00 -1.23 -0.56
CA ASN A 413 14.09 -1.37 0.41
C ASN A 413 13.88 -0.51 1.67
N ASP A 414 13.01 0.48 1.61
CA ASP A 414 12.58 1.31 2.73
C ASP A 414 11.63 0.60 3.70
N ILE A 415 10.90 -0.44 3.26
CA ILE A 415 9.85 -1.12 4.06
C ILE A 415 10.36 -1.58 5.42
N VAL A 416 11.55 -2.19 5.44
CA VAL A 416 12.15 -2.73 6.66
C VAL A 416 12.40 -1.69 7.74
N TYR A 417 12.49 -0.40 7.38
CA TYR A 417 12.74 0.67 8.34
C TYR A 417 11.48 1.12 9.09
N TYR A 418 10.28 0.92 8.55
CA TYR A 418 9.02 1.16 9.26
C TYR A 418 8.25 -0.14 9.61
N PHE A 419 8.57 -1.28 8.99
CA PHE A 419 8.16 -2.63 9.42
C PHE A 419 9.36 -3.56 9.59
N PRO A 420 10.14 -3.43 10.69
CA PRO A 420 11.34 -4.22 10.95
C PRO A 420 11.12 -5.73 11.05
N GLY A 421 9.87 -6.22 11.16
CA GLY A 421 9.56 -7.64 11.08
C GLY A 421 9.66 -8.26 9.67
N THR A 422 9.74 -7.43 8.62
CA THR A 422 9.69 -7.89 7.21
C THR A 422 11.03 -8.38 6.67
N ALA A 423 12.14 -7.81 7.13
CA ALA A 423 13.48 -8.18 6.71
C ALA A 423 14.53 -7.68 7.72
N THR A 424 15.80 -7.98 7.48
CA THR A 424 16.91 -7.33 8.20
C THR A 424 17.33 -6.07 7.45
N PRO A 425 17.41 -4.89 8.09
CA PRO A 425 17.81 -3.66 7.40
C PRO A 425 19.27 -3.74 6.95
N PRO A 426 19.59 -3.38 5.68
CA PRO A 426 20.97 -3.40 5.19
C PRO A 426 21.87 -2.43 5.95
N PHE A 427 21.34 -1.25 6.30
CA PHE A 427 22.01 -0.29 7.19
C PHE A 427 21.32 -0.29 8.56
N ASN A 428 21.85 -1.08 9.49
CA ASN A 428 21.31 -1.22 10.85
C ASN A 428 21.91 -0.18 11.81
N ASN A 429 21.37 1.04 11.76
CA ASN A 429 21.79 2.14 12.62
C ASN A 429 20.59 2.75 13.34
N THR A 430 20.58 2.74 14.68
CA THR A 430 19.45 3.20 15.48
C THR A 430 19.08 4.67 15.25
N VAL A 431 20.07 5.55 15.03
CA VAL A 431 19.80 6.97 14.76
C VAL A 431 19.09 7.13 13.42
N PHE A 432 19.58 6.43 12.39
CA PHE A 432 18.95 6.41 11.07
C PHE A 432 17.54 5.83 11.12
N ILE A 433 17.38 4.64 11.70
CA ILE A 433 16.09 3.94 11.80
C ILE A 433 15.05 4.82 12.51
N ASN A 434 15.43 5.44 13.62
CA ASN A 434 14.53 6.34 14.35
C ASN A 434 14.19 7.58 13.52
N ALA A 435 15.17 8.24 12.92
CA ALA A 435 14.93 9.43 12.09
C ALA A 435 14.00 9.12 10.91
N PHE A 436 14.19 7.97 10.27
CA PHE A 436 13.39 7.52 9.14
C PHE A 436 11.95 7.22 9.57
N ALA A 437 11.75 6.27 10.47
CA ALA A 437 10.42 5.82 10.88
C ALA A 437 9.59 6.90 11.60
N GLN A 438 10.24 7.74 12.41
CA GLN A 438 9.53 8.79 13.16
C GLN A 438 9.04 9.92 12.27
N SER A 439 9.61 10.12 11.08
CA SER A 439 9.13 11.14 10.14
C SER A 439 7.68 10.87 9.68
N PHE A 440 7.38 9.62 9.32
CA PHE A 440 6.05 9.18 8.91
C PHE A 440 5.05 9.26 10.05
N THR A 441 5.43 8.80 11.25
CA THR A 441 4.54 8.82 12.41
C THR A 441 4.32 10.24 12.97
N SER A 442 5.35 11.10 12.98
CA SER A 442 5.21 12.54 13.28
C SER A 442 4.23 13.19 12.32
N PHE A 443 4.39 12.96 11.01
CA PHE A 443 3.45 13.46 10.02
C PHE A 443 2.01 12.98 10.24
N ALA A 444 1.80 11.70 10.56
CA ALA A 444 0.46 11.21 10.89
C ALA A 444 -0.14 11.90 12.13
N ILE A 445 0.70 12.26 13.12
CA ILE A 445 0.28 12.89 14.37
C ILE A 445 0.01 14.39 14.18
N SER A 446 1.01 15.14 13.73
CA SER A 446 1.03 16.61 13.70
C SER A 446 0.77 17.22 12.32
N LEU A 447 0.70 16.40 11.25
CA LEU A 447 0.73 16.84 9.85
C LEU A 447 2.07 17.46 9.41
N ASP A 448 3.14 17.23 10.18
CA ASP A 448 4.48 17.77 9.92
C ASP A 448 5.57 16.73 10.29
N PRO A 449 6.42 16.32 9.32
CA PRO A 449 7.56 15.43 9.59
C PRO A 449 8.78 16.15 10.19
N ASN A 450 8.68 17.46 10.46
CA ASN A 450 9.74 18.40 10.83
C ASN A 450 10.72 18.72 9.68
N TRP A 451 10.21 18.77 8.45
CA TRP A 451 11.01 19.05 7.25
C TRP A 451 10.59 20.37 6.61
N SER A 452 11.42 20.90 5.70
CA SER A 452 10.96 21.98 4.82
C SER A 452 9.94 21.45 3.83
N LEU A 453 8.96 22.29 3.49
CA LEU A 453 8.01 21.99 2.42
C LEU A 453 8.75 21.84 1.08
N PHE A 454 8.24 20.96 0.22
CA PHE A 454 8.84 20.69 -1.09
C PHE A 454 8.98 21.96 -1.94
N ASP A 455 7.94 22.79 -2.01
CA ASP A 455 7.94 24.02 -2.82
C ASP A 455 8.95 25.08 -2.34
N VAL A 456 9.56 24.89 -1.16
CA VAL A 456 10.70 25.71 -0.71
C VAL A 456 11.96 25.19 -1.39
N GLY A 457 12.20 25.66 -2.62
CA GLY A 457 13.44 25.37 -3.36
C GLY A 457 13.57 23.92 -3.86
N ASN A 458 12.46 23.21 -4.09
CA ASN A 458 12.42 21.78 -4.44
C ASN A 458 13.19 20.95 -3.39
N THR A 459 12.94 21.24 -2.11
CA THR A 459 13.65 20.57 -1.01
C THR A 459 13.06 19.19 -0.77
N GLU A 460 13.93 18.19 -0.62
CA GLU A 460 13.57 16.87 -0.12
C GLU A 460 14.53 16.40 0.97
N MET A 461 14.06 15.55 1.87
CA MET A 461 14.89 14.96 2.92
C MET A 461 15.57 13.69 2.41
N LEU A 462 16.90 13.71 2.30
CA LEU A 462 17.70 12.54 1.96
C LEU A 462 17.91 11.66 3.18
N PHE A 463 17.75 10.35 3.00
CA PHE A 463 18.12 9.32 3.97
C PHE A 463 19.12 8.36 3.34
N ASN A 464 20.40 8.53 3.68
CA ASN A 464 21.52 7.76 3.15
C ASN A 464 22.51 7.36 4.26
N GLU A 465 23.57 6.66 3.87
CA GLU A 465 24.78 6.43 4.65
C GLU A 465 26.00 7.08 3.97
N THR A 466 26.93 7.55 4.78
CA THR A 466 28.23 8.03 4.31
C THR A 466 29.15 6.85 3.98
N ALA A 467 30.20 7.09 3.19
CA ALA A 467 31.23 6.08 2.90
C ALA A 467 31.92 5.52 4.17
N ALA A 468 31.83 6.23 5.30
CA ALA A 468 32.36 5.78 6.59
C ALA A 468 31.33 4.97 7.42
N GLY A 469 30.14 4.68 6.89
CA GLY A 469 29.08 3.93 7.59
C GLY A 469 28.33 4.74 8.65
N ALA A 470 28.37 6.08 8.58
CA ALA A 470 27.59 6.97 9.44
C ALA A 470 26.29 7.42 8.74
N PRO A 471 25.19 7.67 9.48
CA PRO A 471 23.95 8.20 8.88
C PRO A 471 24.16 9.54 8.17
N ASP A 472 23.66 9.67 6.94
CA ASP A 472 23.54 10.92 6.19
C ASP A 472 22.06 11.25 6.04
N VAL A 473 21.51 12.01 6.99
CA VAL A 473 20.11 12.47 6.98
C VAL A 473 20.09 13.99 6.94
N ARG A 474 19.71 14.56 5.80
CA ARG A 474 19.79 16.02 5.57
C ARG A 474 18.87 16.47 4.44
N PRO A 475 18.46 17.74 4.43
CA PRO A 475 17.78 18.31 3.27
C PRO A 475 18.73 18.36 2.06
N ILE A 476 18.18 18.06 0.89
CA ILE A 476 18.79 18.24 -0.42
C ILE A 476 17.83 18.98 -1.34
N THR A 477 18.35 19.49 -2.45
CA THR A 477 17.53 20.05 -3.52
C THR A 477 17.45 19.02 -4.64
N THR A 478 16.23 18.74 -5.09
CA THR A 478 16.00 17.86 -6.24
C THR A 478 16.78 18.36 -7.47
N SER A 479 17.43 17.44 -8.18
CA SER A 479 18.19 17.77 -9.39
C SER A 479 17.31 18.42 -10.47
N ASN A 480 17.77 19.54 -11.03
CA ASN A 480 17.09 20.19 -12.15
C ASN A 480 16.95 19.27 -13.38
N ALA A 481 17.94 18.40 -13.63
CA ALA A 481 17.89 17.44 -14.73
C ALA A 481 16.80 16.39 -14.52
N LEU A 482 16.58 15.94 -13.28
CA LEU A 482 15.47 15.05 -12.95
C LEU A 482 14.12 15.78 -13.14
N LEU A 483 14.01 17.01 -12.66
CA LEU A 483 12.79 17.81 -12.83
C LEU A 483 12.48 18.14 -14.30
N GLU A 484 13.49 18.21 -15.17
CA GLU A 484 13.32 18.33 -16.61
C GLU A 484 12.74 17.04 -17.21
N ARG A 485 13.30 15.87 -16.88
CA ARG A 485 12.75 14.57 -17.31
C ARG A 485 11.33 14.35 -16.78
N CYS A 486 11.04 14.76 -15.55
CA CYS A 486 9.68 14.65 -15.00
C CYS A 486 8.68 15.60 -15.66
N ARG A 487 9.12 16.77 -16.14
CA ARG A 487 8.27 17.65 -16.96
C ARG A 487 7.97 17.01 -18.32
N PHE A 488 8.94 16.32 -18.92
CA PHE A 488 8.69 15.52 -20.12
C PHE A 488 7.62 14.46 -19.87
N TRP A 489 7.77 13.60 -18.84
CA TRP A 489 6.79 12.55 -18.54
C TRP A 489 5.39 13.09 -18.27
N GLU A 490 5.27 14.20 -17.54
CA GLU A 490 3.99 14.89 -17.34
C GLU A 490 3.39 15.39 -18.67
N SER A 491 4.21 15.95 -19.58
CA SER A 491 3.75 16.46 -20.88
C SER A 491 3.22 15.36 -21.82
N VAL A 492 3.74 14.14 -21.68
CA VAL A 492 3.33 12.97 -22.47
C VAL A 492 2.37 12.03 -21.72
N ALA A 493 1.85 12.44 -20.56
CA ALA A 493 0.93 11.65 -19.73
C ALA A 493 -0.29 11.14 -20.52
N ALA A 494 -0.72 11.89 -21.54
CA ALA A 494 -1.80 11.46 -22.40
C ALA A 494 -1.48 10.20 -23.23
N LEU A 495 -0.22 10.03 -23.62
CA LEU A 495 0.30 8.90 -24.39
C LEU A 495 0.71 7.74 -23.47
N THR A 496 1.24 8.02 -22.29
CA THR A 496 1.51 6.97 -21.28
C THR A 496 0.22 6.46 -20.59
N ALA A 497 -0.92 7.11 -20.83
CA ALA A 497 -2.19 6.86 -20.17
C ALA A 497 -2.16 7.05 -18.64
N GLN A 498 -1.37 8.02 -18.16
CA GLN A 498 -1.21 8.34 -16.73
C GLN A 498 -1.95 9.61 -16.30
#